data_AF-A0A0B7BB90-F1
#
_entry.id   AF-A0A0B7BB90-F1
#
_cell.length_a   1.000
_cell.length_b   1.000
_cell.length_c   1.000
_cell.angle_alpha   90.00
_cell.angle_beta   90.00
_cell.angle_gamma   90.00
#
_symmetry.space_group_name_H-M   'P 1'
#
loop_
_entity.id
_entity.type
_entity.pdbx_description
1 polymer ?
#
loop_
_entity_poly.entity_id
_entity_poly.type
_entity_poly.pdbx_seq_one_letter_code
_entity_poly.pdbx_strand_id
1 'polypeptide(L)'
;MLGDHDYLHVDLTRANYKLLDLRAQVAVGEPSKAKLYPMKAGPGFYQNLIDQFPTEKDAILKYRDLVQDAAGSFISVVILKLLPRRLVSFLVKTGLPRLVMTFFRKGYATRTVQEVLDELTNNQELKLVLCYIYGDYGLAPRDAPFALHAAIVAHYQDGAYYPVNGSSEIAYHMIKEIHKGGGKVLVQSSVSQILCDSDGTAVGVRVGKNELDIHAKYIISNAGVVNTFQKLLPEKVAKASNVYPLIEKVGQSYAFITAFIGVEGSAAELNLPEGNIWWHDGQELNSICNISEMGLVQRVER
;
A
#
# COMPACT_ATOMS: atom_id res chain seq x y z
N MET A 1 -17.41 6.47 38.42
CA MET A 1 -16.44 5.49 38.97
C MET A 1 -16.87 4.12 38.47
N LEU A 2 -15.90 3.29 38.06
CA LEU A 2 -16.01 2.17 37.09
C LEU A 2 -15.86 2.68 35.65
N GLY A 3 -14.85 2.33 34.88
CA GLY A 3 -13.67 1.49 35.13
C GLY A 3 -12.72 1.71 33.94
N ASP A 4 -11.43 1.70 34.21
CA ASP A 4 -10.37 1.96 33.23
C ASP A 4 -10.54 1.07 32.00
N HIS A 5 -10.69 1.71 30.84
CA HIS A 5 -10.59 1.04 29.56
C HIS A 5 -9.12 0.72 29.34
N ASP A 6 -8.73 -0.53 29.59
CA ASP A 6 -7.49 -1.10 29.12
C ASP A 6 -7.48 -1.03 27.58
N TYR A 7 -6.92 0.05 27.06
CA TYR A 7 -6.49 0.12 25.68
C TYR A 7 -5.48 -1.00 25.46
N LEU A 8 -5.66 -1.74 24.36
CA LEU A 8 -4.71 -2.72 23.85
C LEU A 8 -3.30 -2.12 23.77
N HIS A 9 -2.51 -2.31 24.83
CA HIS A 9 -1.07 -2.16 24.78
C HIS A 9 -0.54 -3.37 24.03
N VAL A 10 -0.45 -3.27 22.70
CA VAL A 10 0.47 -4.11 21.96
C VAL A 10 1.86 -3.73 22.47
N ASP A 11 2.50 -4.65 23.19
CA ASP A 11 3.85 -4.48 23.68
C ASP A 11 4.82 -4.46 22.49
N LEU A 12 4.99 -3.27 21.90
CA LEU A 12 5.91 -2.99 20.81
C LEU A 12 7.37 -2.97 21.26
N THR A 13 7.68 -3.24 22.53
CA THR A 13 9.08 -3.26 23.02
C THR A 13 9.92 -4.38 22.39
N ARG A 14 9.29 -5.39 21.78
CA ARG A 14 9.97 -6.42 20.97
C ARG A 14 10.14 -6.06 19.49
N ALA A 15 9.62 -4.92 19.04
CA ALA A 15 9.87 -4.35 17.71
C ALA A 15 11.12 -3.45 17.68
N ASN A 16 12.00 -3.54 18.68
CA ASN A 16 13.14 -2.65 18.86
C ASN A 16 14.35 -3.07 18.01
N TYR A 17 14.19 -3.03 16.69
CA TYR A 17 15.21 -2.45 15.84
C TYR A 17 14.50 -1.40 14.98
N LYS A 18 14.55 -0.14 15.43
CA LYS A 18 14.41 0.96 14.47
C LYS A 18 15.62 0.81 13.56
N LEU A 19 15.41 0.29 12.36
CA LEU A 19 16.47 0.12 11.38
C LEU A 19 16.77 1.48 10.77
N LEU A 20 17.37 2.34 11.61
CA LEU A 20 17.88 3.65 11.23
C LEU A 20 18.91 3.55 10.10
N ASP A 21 19.49 2.35 9.91
CA ASP A 21 20.51 2.06 8.91
C ASP A 21 20.02 1.26 7.69
N LEU A 22 18.74 0.87 7.60
CA LEU A 22 18.21 0.33 6.34
C LEU A 22 18.12 1.48 5.33
N ARG A 23 19.12 1.55 4.44
CA ARG A 23 19.22 2.55 3.39
C ARG A 23 18.43 2.04 2.20
N ALA A 24 17.28 2.65 1.93
CA ALA A 24 16.75 2.59 0.59
C ALA A 24 17.74 3.31 -0.34
N GLN A 25 17.98 2.75 -1.52
CA GLN A 25 18.81 3.38 -2.53
C GLN A 25 18.09 3.32 -3.86
N VAL A 26 18.14 4.42 -4.62
CA VAL A 26 17.70 4.42 -6.01
C VAL A 26 18.93 4.19 -6.87
N ALA A 27 18.87 3.22 -7.78
CA ALA A 27 19.95 2.91 -8.71
C ALA A 27 19.46 3.16 -10.14
N VAL A 28 20.16 4.00 -10.91
CA VAL A 28 19.75 4.40 -12.26
C VAL A 28 20.83 4.03 -13.28
N GLY A 29 20.45 3.31 -14.33
CA GLY A 29 21.33 2.88 -15.42
C GLY A 29 21.74 1.41 -15.36
N GLU A 30 22.68 1.01 -16.24
CA GLU A 30 23.21 -0.36 -16.31
C GLU A 30 23.66 -0.86 -14.92
N PRO A 31 23.26 -2.06 -14.45
CA PRO A 31 23.56 -2.52 -13.08
C PRO A 31 25.03 -2.44 -12.67
N SER A 32 25.96 -2.64 -13.62
CA SER A 32 27.41 -2.59 -13.38
C SER A 32 27.97 -1.17 -13.18
N LYS A 33 27.23 -0.14 -13.61
CA LYS A 33 27.63 1.29 -13.61
C LYS A 33 26.53 2.19 -13.06
N ALA A 34 25.55 1.64 -12.36
CA ALA A 34 24.37 2.36 -11.95
C ALA A 34 24.76 3.51 -11.02
N LYS A 35 24.20 4.70 -11.29
CA LYS A 35 24.35 5.85 -10.41
C LYS A 35 23.43 5.65 -9.21
N LEU A 36 24.00 5.76 -8.01
CA LEU A 36 23.31 5.46 -6.76
C LEU A 36 22.88 6.75 -6.04
N TYR A 37 21.63 6.75 -5.58
CA TYR A 37 21.04 7.79 -4.74
C TYR A 37 20.65 7.20 -3.39
N PRO A 38 21.47 7.36 -2.35
CA PRO A 38 21.07 6.94 -1.02
C PRO A 38 19.90 7.79 -0.54
N MET A 39 18.86 7.12 -0.01
CA MET A 39 17.70 7.74 0.62
C MET A 39 17.83 7.64 2.14
N LYS A 40 18.16 8.75 2.80
CA LYS A 40 18.26 8.79 4.26
C LYS A 40 16.88 8.89 4.90
N ALA A 41 16.65 8.13 5.96
CA ALA A 41 15.49 8.28 6.83
C ALA A 41 15.71 9.32 7.94
N GLY A 42 14.62 9.78 8.54
CA GLY A 42 14.57 10.69 9.67
C GLY A 42 14.79 12.17 9.29
N PRO A 43 15.24 13.01 10.24
CA PRO A 43 15.35 14.46 10.06
C PRO A 43 16.20 14.90 8.86
N GLY A 44 17.11 14.04 8.40
CA GLY A 44 17.99 14.31 7.27
C GLY A 44 17.43 13.97 5.89
N PHE A 45 16.20 13.45 5.79
CA PHE A 45 15.61 12.96 4.51
C PHE A 45 15.70 14.00 3.39
N TYR A 46 15.15 15.20 3.61
CA TYR A 46 15.13 16.24 2.58
C TYR A 46 16.48 16.91 2.38
N GLN A 47 17.28 17.06 3.44
CA GLN A 47 18.64 17.61 3.31
C GLN A 47 19.50 16.70 2.44
N ASN A 48 19.37 15.39 2.60
CA ASN A 48 20.06 14.41 1.78
C ASN A 48 19.69 14.49 0.30
N LEU A 49 18.44 14.80 -0.04
CA LEU A 49 18.04 15.07 -1.42
C LEU A 49 18.65 16.37 -1.95
N ILE A 50 18.66 17.43 -1.13
CA ILE A 50 19.25 18.72 -1.50
C ILE A 50 20.76 18.61 -1.73
N ASP A 51 21.46 17.83 -0.90
CA ASP A 51 22.90 17.59 -1.06
C ASP A 51 23.22 16.86 -2.37
N GLN A 52 22.32 15.98 -2.82
CA GLN A 52 22.45 15.23 -4.08
C GLN A 52 22.05 16.07 -5.30
N PHE A 53 21.09 17.00 -5.15
CA PHE A 53 20.58 17.87 -6.21
C PHE A 53 20.57 19.35 -5.77
N PRO A 54 21.74 19.98 -5.59
CA PRO A 54 21.83 21.31 -4.99
C PRO A 54 21.15 22.41 -5.83
N THR A 55 21.11 22.25 -7.15
CA THR A 55 20.42 23.18 -8.07
C THR A 55 18.90 23.08 -8.00
N GLU A 56 18.36 22.00 -7.41
CA GLU A 56 16.92 21.71 -7.35
C GLU A 56 16.33 21.94 -5.94
N LYS A 57 17.06 22.63 -5.07
CA LYS A 57 16.66 22.86 -3.67
C LYS A 57 15.22 23.36 -3.54
N ASP A 58 14.83 24.35 -4.34
CA ASP A 58 13.49 24.94 -4.26
C ASP A 58 12.39 23.95 -4.68
N ALA A 59 12.67 23.10 -5.68
CA ALA A 59 11.74 22.05 -6.11
C ALA A 59 11.55 21.00 -5.00
N ILE A 60 12.65 20.60 -4.34
CA ILE A 60 12.61 19.61 -3.24
C ILE A 60 11.85 20.15 -2.02
N LEU A 61 12.05 21.43 -1.67
CA LEU A 61 11.33 22.05 -0.55
C LEU A 61 9.83 22.20 -0.84
N LYS A 62 9.47 22.59 -2.07
CA LYS A 62 8.05 22.61 -2.50
C LYS A 62 7.44 21.20 -2.49
N TYR A 63 8.18 20.20 -2.96
CA TYR A 63 7.76 18.80 -2.91
C TYR A 63 7.50 18.36 -1.47
N ARG A 64 8.40 18.66 -0.53
CA ARG A 64 8.19 18.39 0.90
C ARG A 64 6.87 18.95 1.40
N ASP A 65 6.64 20.24 1.14
CA ASP A 65 5.46 20.93 1.64
C ASP A 65 4.18 20.32 1.03
N LEU A 66 4.22 19.93 -0.25
CA LEU A 66 3.12 19.21 -0.91
C LEU A 66 2.87 17.82 -0.30
N VAL A 67 3.93 17.05 -0.01
CA VAL A 67 3.80 15.74 0.64
C VAL A 67 3.17 15.87 2.02
N GLN A 68 3.66 16.81 2.84
CA GLN A 68 3.14 17.04 4.19
C GLN A 68 1.67 17.50 4.17
N ASP A 69 1.32 18.43 3.28
CA ASP A 69 -0.05 18.92 3.15
C ASP A 69 -0.99 17.83 2.62
N ALA A 70 -0.58 17.06 1.61
CA ALA A 70 -1.38 15.98 1.06
C ALA A 70 -1.60 14.85 2.08
N ALA A 71 -0.54 14.36 2.72
CA ALA A 71 -0.62 13.32 3.74
C ALA A 71 -1.44 13.76 4.96
N GLY A 72 -1.19 14.98 5.47
CA GLY A 72 -1.94 15.55 6.59
C GLY A 72 -3.42 15.76 6.27
N SER A 73 -3.74 16.14 5.02
CA SER A 73 -5.13 16.38 4.61
C SER A 73 -6.00 15.11 4.55
N PHE A 74 -5.39 13.90 4.55
CA PHE A 74 -6.10 12.62 4.51
C PHE A 74 -7.05 12.44 5.71
N ILE A 75 -6.78 13.09 6.84
CA ILE A 75 -7.69 13.12 7.99
C ILE A 75 -9.11 13.57 7.62
N SER A 76 -9.26 14.43 6.61
CA SER A 76 -10.56 14.88 6.11
C SER A 76 -11.40 13.71 5.58
N VAL A 77 -10.75 12.74 4.91
CA VAL A 77 -11.39 11.53 4.39
C VAL A 77 -11.80 10.61 5.54
N VAL A 78 -10.97 10.50 6.58
CA VAL A 78 -11.30 9.74 7.79
C VAL A 78 -12.53 10.32 8.48
N ILE A 79 -12.58 11.64 8.66
CA ILE A 79 -13.75 12.32 9.26
C ILE A 79 -15.02 12.02 8.46
N LEU A 80 -14.98 12.05 7.13
CA LEU A 80 -16.14 11.70 6.31
C LEU A 80 -16.63 10.26 6.54
N LYS A 81 -15.74 9.32 6.86
CA LYS A 81 -16.12 7.93 7.16
C LYS A 81 -16.79 7.78 8.54
N LEU A 82 -16.59 8.73 9.46
CA LEU A 82 -17.20 8.72 10.79
C LEU A 82 -18.59 9.37 10.82
N LEU A 83 -18.92 10.19 9.80
CA LEU A 83 -20.19 10.89 9.75
C LEU A 83 -21.35 9.98 9.31
N PRO A 84 -22.59 10.26 9.74
CA PRO A 84 -23.78 9.53 9.26
C PRO A 84 -23.91 9.59 7.74
N ARG A 85 -24.23 8.45 7.11
CA ARG A 85 -24.32 8.31 5.64
C ARG A 85 -25.15 9.40 4.95
N ARG A 86 -26.26 9.83 5.56
CA ARG A 86 -27.15 10.88 5.03
C ARG A 86 -26.44 12.23 4.95
N LEU A 87 -25.68 12.58 5.97
CA LEU A 87 -24.88 13.81 6.00
C LEU A 87 -23.77 13.76 4.97
N VAL A 88 -23.02 12.66 4.89
CA VAL A 88 -21.96 12.49 3.88
C VAL A 88 -22.53 12.62 2.46
N SER A 89 -23.67 11.96 2.21
CA SER A 89 -24.36 12.03 0.91
C SER A 89 -24.78 13.45 0.56
N PHE A 90 -25.27 14.22 1.52
CA PHE A 90 -25.60 15.64 1.34
C PHE A 90 -24.34 16.46 1.02
N LEU A 91 -23.28 16.33 1.82
CA LEU A 91 -22.02 17.05 1.62
C LEU A 91 -21.39 16.78 0.24
N VAL A 92 -21.35 15.52 -0.17
CA VAL A 92 -20.79 15.14 -1.48
C VAL A 92 -21.63 15.70 -2.61
N LYS A 93 -22.97 15.66 -2.51
CA LYS A 93 -23.89 16.19 -3.54
C LYS A 93 -23.80 17.71 -3.69
N THR A 94 -23.59 18.44 -2.60
CA THR A 94 -23.43 19.91 -2.65
C THR A 94 -22.05 20.33 -3.12
N GLY A 95 -21.09 19.40 -3.25
CA GLY A 95 -19.71 19.68 -3.61
C GLY A 95 -18.92 20.38 -2.49
N LEU A 96 -19.49 20.54 -1.29
CA LEU A 96 -18.88 21.28 -0.18
C LEU A 96 -17.47 20.75 0.18
N PRO A 97 -17.19 19.43 0.21
CA PRO A 97 -15.84 18.92 0.43
C PRO A 97 -14.80 19.49 -0.54
N ARG A 98 -15.16 19.73 -1.81
CA ARG A 98 -14.24 20.30 -2.81
C ARG A 98 -13.91 21.77 -2.52
N LEU A 99 -14.73 22.47 -1.73
CA LEU A 99 -14.51 23.85 -1.36
C LEU A 99 -13.76 23.99 -0.03
N VAL A 100 -14.06 23.14 0.96
CA VAL A 100 -13.57 23.33 2.34
C VAL A 100 -12.48 22.35 2.76
N MET A 101 -12.43 21.15 2.18
CA MET A 101 -11.47 20.13 2.57
C MET A 101 -10.26 20.15 1.64
N THR A 102 -9.07 20.46 2.18
CA THR A 102 -7.81 20.57 1.43
C THR A 102 -7.57 19.39 0.50
N PHE A 103 -7.83 18.16 0.96
CA PHE A 103 -7.67 16.93 0.19
C PHE A 103 -8.37 16.97 -1.18
N PHE A 104 -9.64 17.40 -1.20
CA PHE A 104 -10.44 17.51 -2.42
C PHE A 104 -10.19 18.83 -3.15
N ARG A 105 -10.05 19.94 -2.41
CA ARG A 105 -9.86 21.29 -2.97
C ARG A 105 -8.57 21.42 -3.77
N LYS A 106 -7.47 20.82 -3.30
CA LYS A 106 -6.19 20.83 -4.00
C LYS A 106 -6.04 19.68 -5.00
N GLY A 107 -7.08 18.86 -5.17
CA GLY A 107 -7.10 17.78 -6.14
C GLY A 107 -6.13 16.64 -5.83
N TYR A 108 -5.72 16.43 -4.58
CA TYR A 108 -4.72 15.39 -4.25
C TYR A 108 -5.21 13.96 -4.59
N ALA A 109 -6.52 13.74 -4.66
CA ALA A 109 -7.12 12.48 -5.09
C ALA A 109 -7.17 12.27 -6.61
N THR A 110 -6.97 13.33 -7.40
CA THR A 110 -7.19 13.32 -8.85
C THR A 110 -5.96 13.69 -9.65
N ARG A 111 -5.06 14.50 -9.07
CA ARG A 111 -3.78 14.86 -9.69
C ARG A 111 -2.83 13.68 -9.59
N THR A 112 -2.14 13.40 -10.69
CA THR A 112 -1.21 12.28 -10.77
C THR A 112 0.13 12.66 -10.14
N VAL A 113 0.93 11.68 -9.76
CA VAL A 113 2.29 11.93 -9.27
C VAL A 113 3.11 12.63 -10.36
N GLN A 114 2.98 12.20 -11.62
CA GLN A 114 3.69 12.81 -12.74
C GLN A 114 3.33 14.29 -12.93
N GLU A 115 2.04 14.65 -12.92
CA GLU A 115 1.61 16.05 -13.04
C GLU A 115 2.23 16.94 -11.96
N VAL A 116 2.26 16.46 -10.71
CA VAL A 116 2.86 17.22 -9.61
C VAL A 116 4.36 17.37 -9.79
N LEU A 117 5.07 16.32 -10.20
CA LEU A 117 6.51 16.36 -10.40
C LEU A 117 6.92 17.23 -11.60
N ASP A 118 6.12 17.22 -12.67
CA ASP A 118 6.35 18.04 -13.87
C ASP A 118 6.22 19.54 -13.57
N GLU A 119 5.37 19.93 -12.63
CA GLU A 119 5.27 21.32 -12.16
C GLU A 119 6.44 21.76 -11.28
N LEU A 120 7.15 20.81 -10.66
CA LEU A 120 8.21 21.10 -9.70
C LEU A 120 9.58 21.29 -10.35
N THR A 121 9.90 20.48 -11.37
CA THR A 121 11.23 20.49 -12.01
C THR A 121 11.19 19.90 -13.43
N ASN A 122 12.20 20.20 -14.24
CA ASN A 122 12.45 19.51 -15.52
C ASN A 122 13.50 18.39 -15.41
N ASN A 123 14.14 18.24 -14.23
CA ASN A 123 15.17 17.25 -13.98
C ASN A 123 14.55 15.85 -13.82
N GLN A 124 14.65 15.04 -14.88
CA GLN A 124 14.07 13.68 -14.93
C GLN A 124 14.64 12.76 -13.86
N GLU A 125 15.92 12.92 -13.55
CA GLU A 125 16.62 12.12 -12.55
C GLU A 125 16.08 12.43 -11.14
N LEU A 126 15.85 13.71 -10.83
CA LEU A 126 15.20 14.10 -9.57
C LEU A 126 13.76 13.58 -9.51
N LYS A 127 12.97 13.67 -10.60
CA LYS A 127 11.60 13.14 -10.61
C LYS A 127 11.59 11.66 -10.27
N LEU A 128 12.49 10.87 -10.85
CA LEU A 128 12.62 9.44 -10.58
C LEU A 128 12.97 9.19 -9.11
N VAL A 129 13.94 9.93 -8.57
CA VAL A 129 14.32 9.81 -7.15
C VAL A 129 13.18 10.21 -6.22
N LEU A 130 12.37 11.21 -6.56
CA LEU A 130 11.21 11.61 -5.74
C LEU A 130 10.08 10.58 -5.78
N CYS A 131 9.90 9.83 -6.86
CA CYS A 131 8.85 8.82 -6.99
C CYS A 131 9.30 7.37 -6.84
N TYR A 132 10.56 7.09 -6.52
CA TYR A 132 11.17 5.75 -6.57
C TYR A 132 10.34 4.61 -5.95
N ILE A 133 9.58 4.89 -4.88
CA ILE A 133 8.72 3.93 -4.18
C ILE A 133 7.44 3.54 -4.93
N TYR A 134 7.25 3.95 -6.19
CA TYR A 134 5.99 3.70 -6.88
C TYR A 134 5.64 2.21 -7.06
N GLY A 135 6.63 1.32 -6.95
CA GLY A 135 6.40 -0.12 -6.89
C GLY A 135 5.61 -0.57 -5.65
N ASP A 136 5.69 0.15 -4.53
CA ASP A 136 4.96 -0.21 -3.29
C ASP A 136 3.44 -0.06 -3.43
N TYR A 137 3.00 0.86 -4.28
CA TYR A 137 1.58 1.06 -4.59
C TYR A 137 1.18 0.54 -5.98
N GLY A 138 2.12 -0.07 -6.70
CA GLY A 138 1.88 -0.79 -7.94
C GLY A 138 1.23 0.04 -9.05
N LEU A 139 1.51 1.33 -9.14
CA LEU A 139 1.02 2.19 -10.22
C LEU A 139 2.15 3.09 -10.71
N ALA A 140 2.24 3.28 -12.01
CA ALA A 140 3.15 4.27 -12.59
C ALA A 140 2.80 5.69 -12.11
N PRO A 141 3.78 6.61 -12.04
CA PRO A 141 3.54 8.00 -11.68
C PRO A 141 2.44 8.69 -12.49
N ARG A 142 2.23 8.31 -13.76
CA ARG A 142 1.14 8.84 -14.60
C ARG A 142 -0.26 8.47 -14.12
N ASP A 143 -0.41 7.36 -13.40
CA ASP A 143 -1.72 6.79 -13.02
C ASP A 143 -1.99 6.91 -11.52
N ALA A 144 -0.93 7.04 -10.71
CA ALA A 144 -1.04 7.11 -9.26
C ALA A 144 -1.53 8.49 -8.79
N PRO A 145 -2.58 8.57 -7.95
CA PRO A 145 -2.94 9.82 -7.28
C PRO A 145 -1.83 10.30 -6.35
N PHE A 146 -1.51 11.60 -6.38
CA PHE A 146 -0.47 12.17 -5.53
C PHE A 146 -0.72 11.96 -4.03
N ALA A 147 -1.99 11.93 -3.60
CA ALA A 147 -2.35 11.60 -2.21
C ALA A 147 -1.82 10.24 -1.74
N LEU A 148 -1.87 9.22 -2.61
CA LEU A 148 -1.39 7.87 -2.27
C LEU A 148 0.12 7.87 -2.11
N HIS A 149 0.82 8.48 -3.07
CA HIS A 149 2.26 8.67 -3.03
C HIS A 149 2.68 9.44 -1.78
N ALA A 150 2.07 10.59 -1.50
CA ALA A 150 2.39 11.42 -0.35
C ALA A 150 2.18 10.69 0.99
N ALA A 151 1.11 9.89 1.11
CA ALA A 151 0.86 9.11 2.32
C ALA A 151 1.97 8.08 2.58
N ILE A 152 2.48 7.44 1.53
CA ILE A 152 3.53 6.43 1.65
C ILE A 152 4.89 7.10 1.90
N VAL A 153 5.23 8.17 1.19
CA VAL A 153 6.45 8.94 1.46
C VAL A 153 6.47 9.45 2.90
N ALA A 154 5.37 10.05 3.37
CA ALA A 154 5.26 10.51 4.75
C ALA A 154 5.41 9.38 5.78
N HIS A 155 4.93 8.17 5.46
CA HIS A 155 5.11 7.00 6.32
C HIS A 155 6.57 6.54 6.40
N TYR A 156 7.28 6.53 5.27
CA TYR A 156 8.67 6.07 5.18
C TYR A 156 9.71 7.12 5.55
N GLN A 157 9.32 8.40 5.67
CA GLN A 157 10.24 9.49 6.02
C GLN A 157 11.02 9.22 7.31
N ASP A 158 10.40 8.62 8.31
CA ASP A 158 11.04 8.30 9.59
C ASP A 158 11.74 6.93 9.62
N GLY A 159 11.75 6.23 8.49
CA GLY A 159 12.35 4.91 8.29
C GLY A 159 11.32 3.79 8.31
N ALA A 160 11.84 2.56 8.19
CA ALA A 160 11.05 1.33 8.21
C ALA A 160 11.48 0.42 9.37
N TYR A 161 10.63 -0.55 9.69
CA TYR A 161 10.90 -1.56 10.71
C TYR A 161 10.86 -2.95 10.07
N TYR A 162 11.78 -3.81 10.50
CA TYR A 162 11.78 -5.23 10.14
C TYR A 162 11.52 -6.04 11.40
N PRO A 163 10.45 -6.85 11.46
CA PRO A 163 10.22 -7.72 12.60
C PRO A 163 11.37 -8.70 12.76
N VAL A 164 11.90 -8.83 13.99
CA VAL A 164 12.88 -9.87 14.31
C VAL A 164 12.29 -11.24 13.96
N ASN A 165 13.04 -12.09 13.27
CA ASN A 165 12.61 -13.39 12.71
C ASN A 165 11.62 -13.30 11.51
N GLY A 166 11.40 -12.11 10.96
CA GLY A 166 10.65 -11.89 9.73
C GLY A 166 9.15 -11.65 9.94
N SER A 167 8.46 -11.35 8.83
CA SER A 167 7.07 -10.89 8.86
C SER A 167 6.05 -11.93 9.36
N SER A 168 6.39 -13.22 9.35
CA SER A 168 5.55 -14.30 9.90
C SER A 168 5.27 -14.15 11.39
N GLU A 169 6.16 -13.50 12.13
CA GLU A 169 5.98 -13.23 13.57
C GLU A 169 4.75 -12.37 13.85
N ILE A 170 4.38 -11.46 12.94
CA ILE A 170 3.17 -10.64 13.11
C ILE A 170 1.94 -11.54 13.22
N ALA A 171 1.75 -12.44 12.25
CA ALA A 171 0.62 -13.37 12.25
C ALA A 171 0.68 -14.33 13.44
N TYR A 172 1.87 -14.89 13.74
CA TYR A 172 2.06 -15.81 14.85
C TYR A 172 1.66 -15.19 16.20
N HIS A 173 2.05 -13.94 16.45
CA HIS A 173 1.68 -13.23 17.68
C HIS A 173 0.21 -12.81 17.71
N MET A 174 -0.37 -12.37 16.58
CA MET A 174 -1.80 -12.05 16.51
C MET A 174 -2.69 -13.26 16.83
N ILE A 175 -2.33 -14.46 16.38
CA ILE A 175 -3.08 -15.70 16.66
C ILE A 175 -3.18 -15.98 18.16
N LYS A 176 -2.11 -15.70 18.92
CA LYS A 176 -2.09 -15.89 20.38
C LYS A 176 -3.13 -15.01 21.07
N GLU A 177 -3.23 -13.74 20.67
CA GLU A 177 -4.20 -12.81 21.24
C GLU A 177 -5.65 -13.20 20.87
N ILE A 178 -5.89 -13.67 19.65
CA ILE A 178 -7.19 -14.22 19.24
C ILE A 178 -7.60 -15.38 20.16
N HIS A 179 -6.69 -16.32 20.42
CA HIS A 179 -6.96 -17.46 21.30
C HIS A 179 -7.19 -17.06 22.75
N LYS A 180 -6.44 -16.09 23.29
CA LYS A 180 -6.68 -15.53 24.63
C LYS A 180 -8.08 -14.91 24.76
N GLY A 181 -8.57 -14.27 23.70
CA GLY A 181 -9.94 -13.76 23.60
C GLY A 181 -11.02 -14.84 23.40
N GLY A 182 -10.66 -16.14 23.43
CA GLY A 182 -11.59 -17.25 23.21
C GLY A 182 -11.89 -17.55 21.73
N GLY A 183 -11.30 -16.79 20.80
CA GLY A 183 -11.42 -17.02 19.36
C GLY A 183 -10.70 -18.28 18.90
N LYS A 184 -10.92 -18.66 17.64
CA LYS A 184 -10.28 -19.81 16.99
C LYS A 184 -9.76 -19.39 15.63
N VAL A 185 -8.58 -19.91 15.25
CA VAL A 185 -7.99 -19.73 13.93
C VAL A 185 -7.92 -21.09 13.24
N LEU A 186 -8.67 -21.25 12.15
CA LEU A 186 -8.74 -22.49 11.39
C LEU A 186 -7.91 -22.34 10.12
N VAL A 187 -6.88 -23.19 9.96
CA VAL A 187 -6.05 -23.27 8.76
C VAL A 187 -6.48 -24.44 7.88
N GLN A 188 -6.04 -24.47 6.62
CA GLN A 188 -6.43 -25.50 5.63
C GLN A 188 -7.96 -25.66 5.50
N SER A 189 -8.69 -24.60 5.82
CA SER A 189 -10.14 -24.57 5.95
C SER A 189 -10.71 -23.56 4.96
N SER A 190 -10.60 -23.87 3.66
CA SER A 190 -11.06 -22.96 2.61
C SER A 190 -12.56 -22.77 2.68
N VAL A 191 -13.00 -21.52 2.72
CA VAL A 191 -14.42 -21.15 2.55
C VAL A 191 -14.79 -21.33 1.09
N SER A 192 -15.84 -22.09 0.82
CA SER A 192 -16.38 -22.28 -0.54
C SER A 192 -17.55 -21.34 -0.84
N GLN A 193 -18.32 -20.94 0.19
CA GLN A 193 -19.47 -20.07 0.02
C GLN A 193 -19.76 -19.24 1.28
N ILE A 194 -20.27 -18.03 1.10
CA ILE A 194 -20.94 -17.24 2.14
C ILE A 194 -22.43 -17.59 2.10
N LEU A 195 -22.98 -17.97 3.25
CA LEU A 195 -24.38 -18.32 3.39
C LEU A 195 -25.19 -17.05 3.62
N CYS A 196 -26.26 -16.87 2.86
CA CYS A 196 -27.19 -15.75 3.00
C CYS A 196 -28.61 -16.26 3.25
N ASP A 197 -29.38 -15.52 4.05
CA ASP A 197 -30.82 -15.74 4.20
C ASP A 197 -31.61 -15.23 2.98
N SER A 198 -32.94 -15.35 3.04
CA SER A 198 -33.84 -14.92 1.96
C SER A 198 -33.77 -13.42 1.65
N ASP A 199 -33.37 -12.61 2.64
CA ASP A 199 -33.28 -11.16 2.52
C ASP A 199 -31.89 -10.73 2.02
N GLY A 200 -30.97 -11.68 1.84
CA GLY A 200 -29.60 -11.46 1.38
C GLY A 200 -28.63 -11.10 2.52
N THR A 201 -29.02 -11.26 3.78
CA THR A 201 -28.14 -11.04 4.94
C THR A 201 -27.18 -12.22 5.06
N ALA A 202 -25.89 -11.95 5.22
CA ALA A 202 -24.91 -13.01 5.48
C ALA A 202 -25.09 -13.60 6.89
N VAL A 203 -25.24 -14.92 6.98
CA VAL A 203 -25.56 -15.66 8.22
C VAL A 203 -24.58 -16.78 8.56
N GLY A 204 -23.56 -16.98 7.71
CA GLY A 204 -22.57 -18.02 7.91
C GLY A 204 -21.64 -18.19 6.72
N VAL A 205 -20.80 -19.22 6.80
CA VAL A 205 -19.90 -19.65 5.73
C VAL A 205 -19.91 -21.17 5.63
N ARG A 206 -19.75 -21.68 4.41
CA ARG A 206 -19.50 -23.09 4.13
C ARG A 206 -18.01 -23.33 3.96
N VAL A 207 -17.48 -24.35 4.63
CA VAL A 207 -16.03 -24.59 4.74
C VAL A 207 -15.67 -26.04 4.37
N GLY A 208 -14.56 -26.16 3.64
CA GLY A 208 -13.89 -27.43 3.36
C GLY A 208 -14.64 -28.36 2.38
N LYS A 209 -14.03 -29.51 2.07
CA LYS A 209 -14.59 -30.51 1.15
C LYS A 209 -15.85 -31.20 1.67
N ASN A 210 -16.01 -31.24 2.99
CA ASN A 210 -17.16 -31.85 3.65
C ASN A 210 -18.35 -30.88 3.77
N GLU A 211 -18.24 -29.68 3.19
CA GLU A 211 -19.31 -28.67 3.18
C GLU A 211 -19.89 -28.36 4.57
N LEU A 212 -19.01 -28.16 5.56
CA LEU A 212 -19.45 -27.82 6.91
C LEU A 212 -19.91 -26.36 6.95
N ASP A 213 -21.15 -26.15 7.39
CA ASP A 213 -21.71 -24.81 7.59
C ASP A 213 -21.37 -24.29 9.00
N ILE A 214 -20.76 -23.10 9.05
CA ILE A 214 -20.43 -22.37 10.29
C ILE A 214 -21.27 -21.09 10.30
N HIS A 215 -22.16 -20.97 11.27
CA HIS A 215 -23.05 -19.81 11.41
C HIS A 215 -22.43 -18.71 12.27
N ALA A 216 -22.63 -17.45 11.87
CA ALA A 216 -22.21 -16.29 12.63
C ALA A 216 -23.08 -15.07 12.31
N LYS A 217 -23.22 -14.18 13.29
CA LYS A 217 -23.97 -12.92 13.14
C LYS A 217 -23.30 -11.92 12.20
N TYR A 218 -21.97 -11.94 12.15
CA TYR A 218 -21.17 -11.01 11.35
C TYR A 218 -20.16 -11.80 10.54
N ILE A 219 -20.13 -11.56 9.23
CA ILE A 219 -19.17 -12.15 8.30
C ILE A 219 -18.28 -11.04 7.78
N ILE A 220 -16.98 -11.14 8.05
CA ILE A 220 -15.96 -10.21 7.54
C ILE A 220 -15.11 -10.98 6.54
N SER A 221 -15.24 -10.64 5.25
CA SER A 221 -14.44 -11.27 4.20
C SER A 221 -13.14 -10.50 3.96
N ASN A 222 -12.01 -11.18 4.15
CA ASN A 222 -10.69 -10.72 3.72
C ASN A 222 -10.15 -11.53 2.52
N ALA A 223 -11.01 -12.21 1.75
CA ALA A 223 -10.61 -12.99 0.58
C ALA A 223 -10.28 -12.13 -0.66
N GLY A 224 -10.37 -10.81 -0.54
CA GLY A 224 -10.35 -9.86 -1.66
C GLY A 224 -11.73 -9.63 -2.28
N VAL A 225 -11.97 -8.42 -2.79
CA VAL A 225 -13.28 -8.01 -3.30
C VAL A 225 -13.73 -8.88 -4.48
N VAL A 226 -12.81 -9.20 -5.40
CA VAL A 226 -13.08 -10.04 -6.58
C VAL A 226 -13.54 -11.44 -6.14
N ASN A 227 -12.76 -12.13 -5.31
CA ASN A 227 -13.14 -13.47 -4.86
C ASN A 227 -14.44 -13.45 -4.04
N THR A 228 -14.64 -12.43 -3.20
CA THR A 228 -15.85 -12.32 -2.38
C THR A 228 -17.10 -12.20 -3.24
N PHE A 229 -17.12 -11.28 -4.19
CA PHE A 229 -18.31 -10.98 -4.98
C PHE A 229 -18.51 -11.92 -6.18
N GLN A 230 -17.44 -12.43 -6.78
CA GLN A 230 -17.56 -13.28 -7.98
C GLN A 230 -17.57 -14.78 -7.67
N LYS A 231 -17.11 -15.21 -6.47
CA LYS A 231 -16.99 -16.64 -6.13
C LYS A 231 -17.71 -17.04 -4.84
N LEU A 232 -17.59 -16.24 -3.78
CA LEU A 232 -18.06 -16.66 -2.45
C LEU A 232 -19.51 -16.25 -2.15
N LEU A 233 -19.95 -15.07 -2.60
CA LEU A 233 -21.32 -14.62 -2.42
C LEU A 233 -22.27 -15.29 -3.42
N PRO A 234 -23.53 -15.58 -3.02
CA PRO A 234 -24.56 -15.92 -3.97
C PRO A 234 -24.72 -14.82 -5.02
N GLU A 235 -24.77 -15.19 -6.30
CA GLU A 235 -24.73 -14.26 -7.43
C GLU A 235 -25.78 -13.14 -7.32
N LYS A 236 -27.01 -13.49 -6.92
CA LYS A 236 -28.11 -12.52 -6.74
C LYS A 236 -27.77 -11.46 -5.68
N VAL A 237 -27.14 -11.86 -4.58
CA VAL A 237 -26.73 -10.95 -3.49
C VAL A 237 -25.56 -10.08 -3.95
N ALA A 238 -24.58 -10.69 -4.62
CA ALA A 238 -23.43 -9.97 -5.17
C ALA A 238 -23.87 -8.87 -6.14
N LYS A 239 -24.69 -9.20 -7.14
CA LYS A 239 -25.16 -8.26 -8.18
C LYS A 239 -26.09 -7.17 -7.66
N ALA A 240 -26.76 -7.38 -6.52
CA ALA A 240 -27.57 -6.35 -5.87
C ALA A 240 -26.72 -5.23 -5.22
N SER A 241 -25.43 -5.48 -4.98
CA SER A 241 -24.53 -4.50 -4.37
C SER A 241 -24.09 -3.42 -5.36
N ASN A 242 -24.02 -2.18 -4.88
CA ASN A 242 -23.43 -1.06 -5.62
C ASN A 242 -21.92 -1.20 -5.85
N VAL A 243 -21.25 -2.13 -5.16
CA VAL A 243 -19.83 -2.44 -5.35
C VAL A 243 -19.61 -3.31 -6.58
N TYR A 244 -20.55 -4.19 -6.94
CA TYR A 244 -20.39 -5.15 -8.02
C TYR A 244 -19.94 -4.54 -9.36
N PRO A 245 -20.60 -3.48 -9.89
CA PRO A 245 -20.15 -2.85 -11.14
C PRO A 245 -18.80 -2.13 -11.02
N LEU A 246 -18.34 -1.80 -9.80
CA LEU A 246 -17.04 -1.16 -9.60
C LEU A 246 -15.88 -2.14 -9.71
N ILE A 247 -16.13 -3.44 -9.49
CA ILE A 247 -15.08 -4.47 -9.54
C ILE A 247 -14.47 -4.54 -10.95
N GLU A 248 -15.31 -4.59 -11.98
CA GLU A 248 -14.87 -4.59 -13.37
C GLU A 248 -14.21 -3.26 -13.76
N LYS A 249 -14.74 -2.14 -13.25
CA LYS A 249 -14.19 -0.81 -13.51
C LYS A 249 -12.79 -0.60 -12.94
N VAL A 250 -12.51 -1.13 -11.75
CA VAL A 250 -11.18 -1.04 -11.12
C VAL A 250 -10.19 -1.95 -11.83
N GLY A 251 -10.64 -3.09 -12.36
CA GLY A 251 -9.79 -4.04 -13.06
C GLY A 251 -8.85 -4.81 -12.13
N GLN A 252 -7.90 -5.53 -12.72
CA GLN A 252 -6.87 -6.26 -11.99
C GLN A 252 -5.64 -5.39 -11.74
N SER A 253 -4.97 -5.60 -10.60
CA SER A 253 -3.67 -4.99 -10.32
C SER A 253 -2.55 -5.66 -11.13
N TYR A 254 -1.38 -5.02 -11.17
CA TYR A 254 -0.18 -5.65 -11.71
C TYR A 254 0.22 -6.90 -10.91
N ALA A 255 0.86 -7.84 -11.59
CA ALA A 255 1.49 -9.00 -10.98
C ALA A 255 2.96 -8.69 -10.67
N PHE A 256 3.47 -9.29 -9.59
CA PHE A 256 4.88 -9.21 -9.22
C PHE A 256 5.52 -10.59 -9.37
N ILE A 257 6.77 -10.61 -9.81
CA ILE A 257 7.62 -11.79 -9.78
C ILE A 257 8.64 -11.57 -8.67
N THR A 258 8.71 -12.51 -7.74
CA THR A 258 9.68 -12.48 -6.63
C THR A 258 10.60 -13.68 -6.75
N ALA A 259 11.91 -13.43 -6.79
CA ALA A 259 12.93 -14.47 -6.76
C ALA A 259 13.63 -14.45 -5.39
N PHE A 260 13.70 -15.61 -4.74
CA PHE A 260 14.45 -15.82 -3.51
C PHE A 260 15.75 -16.52 -3.86
N ILE A 261 16.88 -15.85 -3.64
CA ILE A 261 18.21 -16.35 -4.00
C ILE A 261 18.94 -16.71 -2.71
N GLY A 262 19.23 -17.99 -2.54
CA GLY A 262 20.16 -18.46 -1.52
C GLY A 262 21.59 -18.36 -2.05
N VAL A 263 22.48 -17.78 -1.25
CA VAL A 263 23.92 -17.69 -1.55
C VAL A 263 24.71 -18.42 -0.47
N GLU A 264 25.83 -19.03 -0.85
CA GLU A 264 26.72 -19.69 0.09
C GLU A 264 27.66 -18.67 0.74
N GLY A 265 27.70 -18.65 2.08
CA GLY A 265 28.42 -17.67 2.88
C GLY A 265 27.48 -16.76 3.69
N SER A 266 28.02 -16.15 4.73
CA SER A 266 27.34 -15.15 5.56
C SER A 266 27.31 -13.78 4.88
N ALA A 267 26.37 -12.92 5.29
CA ALA A 267 26.28 -11.55 4.79
C ALA A 267 27.58 -10.75 4.99
N ALA A 268 28.31 -11.01 6.08
CA ALA A 268 29.60 -10.39 6.36
C ALA A 268 30.71 -10.89 5.43
N GLU A 269 30.82 -12.21 5.22
CA GLU A 269 31.80 -12.78 4.29
C GLU A 269 31.60 -12.30 2.85
N LEU A 270 30.35 -12.15 2.45
CA LEU A 270 29.95 -11.72 1.11
C LEU A 270 29.85 -10.19 0.95
N ASN A 271 30.06 -9.43 2.04
CA ASN A 271 29.87 -7.98 2.07
C ASN A 271 28.52 -7.52 1.49
N LEU A 272 27.44 -8.24 1.81
CA LEU A 272 26.11 -7.91 1.29
C LEU A 272 25.58 -6.64 1.96
N PRO A 273 25.13 -5.64 1.19
CA PRO A 273 24.55 -4.43 1.77
C PRO A 273 23.20 -4.74 2.42
N GLU A 274 22.94 -4.10 3.55
CA GLU A 274 21.63 -4.08 4.17
C GLU A 274 20.79 -2.98 3.52
N GLY A 275 19.63 -3.32 2.95
CA GLY A 275 18.75 -2.32 2.34
C GLY A 275 17.93 -2.82 1.18
N ASN A 276 17.09 -1.91 0.67
CA ASN A 276 16.37 -2.09 -0.58
C ASN A 276 17.04 -1.26 -1.66
N ILE A 277 17.35 -1.87 -2.80
CA ILE A 277 17.82 -1.17 -3.99
C ILE A 277 16.66 -1.12 -5.00
N TRP A 278 16.22 0.09 -5.29
CA TRP A 278 15.21 0.40 -6.30
C TRP A 278 15.93 0.70 -7.61
N TRP A 279 16.07 -0.32 -8.44
CA TRP A 279 16.80 -0.23 -9.69
C TRP A 279 15.89 0.14 -10.86
N HIS A 280 16.35 1.07 -11.68
CA HIS A 280 15.73 1.51 -12.92
C HIS A 280 16.77 1.53 -14.04
N ASP A 281 16.46 0.91 -15.17
CA ASP A 281 17.35 0.85 -16.34
C ASP A 281 17.63 2.24 -16.94
N GLY A 282 16.67 3.17 -16.80
CA GLY A 282 16.80 4.55 -17.26
C GLY A 282 15.97 5.52 -16.42
N GLN A 283 15.85 6.76 -16.92
CA GLN A 283 15.15 7.85 -16.24
C GLN A 283 13.65 7.91 -16.58
N GLU A 284 13.14 7.00 -17.40
CA GLU A 284 11.75 6.99 -17.82
C GLU A 284 10.86 6.47 -16.68
N LEU A 285 9.96 7.34 -16.20
CA LEU A 285 9.20 7.15 -14.96
C LEU A 285 8.11 6.09 -15.05
N ASN A 286 7.64 5.75 -16.25
CA ASN A 286 6.42 4.97 -16.46
C ASN A 286 6.64 3.63 -17.20
N SER A 287 7.90 3.23 -17.34
CA SER A 287 8.37 2.12 -18.17
C SER A 287 7.99 0.77 -17.59
N ILE A 288 7.95 0.68 -16.26
CA ILE A 288 7.57 -0.54 -15.52
C ILE A 288 6.13 -0.99 -15.82
N CYS A 289 5.27 -0.08 -16.28
CA CYS A 289 3.84 -0.36 -16.52
C CYS A 289 3.46 -0.60 -17.99
N ASN A 290 4.40 -0.52 -18.94
CA ASN A 290 4.18 -0.80 -20.37
C ASN A 290 4.27 -2.31 -20.71
N ILE A 291 3.62 -3.18 -19.92
CA ILE A 291 3.59 -4.64 -20.19
C ILE A 291 2.88 -4.94 -21.53
N SER A 292 2.06 -4.03 -22.07
CA SER A 292 1.50 -4.17 -23.41
C SER A 292 2.54 -4.08 -24.55
N GLU A 293 3.74 -3.56 -24.29
CA GLU A 293 4.83 -3.42 -25.28
C GLU A 293 5.99 -4.40 -25.05
N MET A 294 6.08 -5.03 -23.88
CA MET A 294 6.94 -6.20 -23.68
C MET A 294 6.28 -7.40 -24.34
N GLY A 295 6.46 -7.48 -25.66
CA GLY A 295 6.06 -8.63 -26.46
C GLY A 295 6.44 -9.94 -25.77
N LEU A 296 5.52 -10.89 -25.80
CA LEU A 296 5.72 -12.30 -25.45
C LEU A 296 7.05 -12.81 -26.02
N VAL A 297 8.12 -12.72 -25.23
CA VAL A 297 9.38 -13.42 -25.53
C VAL A 297 9.24 -14.84 -24.97
N GLN A 298 8.94 -15.73 -25.91
CA GLN A 298 9.07 -17.19 -25.89
C GLN A 298 8.18 -17.97 -24.91
N ARG A 299 7.09 -18.50 -25.48
CA ARG A 299 6.68 -19.89 -25.24
C ARG A 299 7.89 -20.79 -25.37
N VAL A 300 8.37 -21.33 -24.26
CA VAL A 300 9.12 -22.59 -24.29
C VAL A 300 8.07 -23.69 -24.31
N GLU A 301 7.83 -24.23 -25.50
CA GLU A 301 7.14 -25.50 -25.64
C GLU A 301 7.93 -26.57 -24.86
N ARG A 302 7.23 -27.33 -24.03
CA ARG A 302 7.60 -28.69 -23.68
C ARG A 302 6.60 -29.62 -24.33
#